data_AF-A0A522CAD2-F1
#
_entry.id   AF-A0A522CAD2-F1
#
_cell.length_a   1.000
_cell.length_b   1.000
_cell.length_c   1.000
_cell.angle_alpha   90.00
_cell.angle_beta   90.00
_cell.angle_gamma   90.00
#
_symmetry.space_group_name_H-M   'P 1'
#
loop_
_entity.id
_entity.type
_entity.pdbx_description
1 polymer ?
#
loop_
_entity_poly.entity_id
_entity_poly.type
_entity_poly.pdbx_seq_one_letter_code
_entity_poly.pdbx_strand_id
1 'polypeptide(L)'
;MQGCDVRVIKKYPNRRLYDTEKSSYITLSQVHDIIRSNEDFKVVDAETGEDITRSILIQIIIDQENSENPIFTTDMLTKFIRFYDDAAQSLFGEFLEKNMSMFTEQQKKFQQQVVEGLMDSPVTRMMQDVTERNLTMWQDMQQRFFDIATMGIRPAASGDEAEKPAAEPKSKKKRK
;
A
#
# COMPACT_ATOMS: atom_id res chain seq x y z
N MET A 1 8.12 11.72 -29.09
CA MET A 1 7.75 10.89 -27.92
C MET A 1 9.00 10.77 -27.08
N GLN A 2 8.96 11.30 -25.85
CA GLN A 2 10.11 11.37 -24.95
C GLN A 2 10.55 9.95 -24.58
N GLY A 3 11.86 9.70 -24.62
CA GLY A 3 12.44 8.42 -24.24
C GLY A 3 12.09 8.10 -22.80
N CYS A 4 11.49 6.94 -22.58
CA CYS A 4 11.35 6.35 -21.26
C CYS A 4 12.79 6.09 -20.75
N ASP A 5 13.29 6.92 -19.86
CA ASP A 5 14.68 6.80 -19.39
C ASP A 5 14.71 5.69 -18.32
N VAL A 6 15.00 4.47 -18.77
CA VAL A 6 15.12 3.29 -17.90
C VAL A 6 16.29 3.51 -16.95
N ARG A 7 16.03 3.44 -15.63
CA ARG A 7 17.05 3.64 -14.59
C ARG A 7 18.21 2.65 -14.77
N VAL A 8 19.44 3.15 -14.83
CA VAL A 8 20.61 2.31 -15.07
C VAL A 8 21.38 2.07 -13.77
N ILE A 9 21.62 0.80 -13.48
CA ILE A 9 22.45 0.36 -12.36
C ILE A 9 23.71 -0.27 -12.94
N LYS A 10 24.89 0.22 -12.57
CA LYS A 10 26.17 -0.33 -13.00
C LYS A 10 26.71 -1.30 -11.96
N LYS A 11 27.02 -2.53 -12.35
CA LYS A 11 27.71 -3.50 -11.50
C LYS A 11 29.20 -3.43 -11.71
N TYR A 12 29.95 -3.30 -10.61
CA TYR A 12 31.40 -3.38 -10.59
C TYR A 12 31.86 -4.75 -10.04
N PRO A 13 33.07 -5.21 -10.40
CA PRO A 13 33.57 -6.54 -10.02
C PRO A 13 33.61 -6.79 -8.50
N ASN A 14 33.84 -5.76 -7.70
CA ASN A 14 33.92 -5.83 -6.24
C ASN A 14 32.54 -5.94 -5.54
N ARG A 15 31.55 -6.55 -6.21
CA ARG A 15 30.15 -6.70 -5.77
C ARG A 15 29.41 -5.37 -5.54
N ARG A 16 29.97 -4.22 -5.94
CA ARG A 16 29.31 -2.92 -5.78
C ARG A 16 28.33 -2.67 -6.93
N LEU A 17 27.17 -2.13 -6.58
CA LEU A 17 26.18 -1.61 -7.52
C LEU A 17 26.16 -0.08 -7.42
N TYR A 18 26.16 0.59 -8.56
CA TYR A 18 26.12 2.05 -8.64
C TYR A 18 24.88 2.49 -9.40
N ASP A 19 24.07 3.32 -8.76
CA ASP A 19 22.86 3.87 -9.32
C ASP A 19 23.18 5.17 -10.07
N THR A 20 22.90 5.22 -11.38
CA THR A 20 23.20 6.43 -12.17
C THR A 20 22.25 7.58 -11.87
N GLU A 21 21.05 7.30 -11.36
CA GLU A 21 20.04 8.32 -11.07
C GLU A 21 20.31 8.97 -9.72
N LYS A 22 20.58 8.16 -8.68
CA LYS A 22 20.98 8.65 -7.35
C LYS A 22 22.45 9.06 -7.26
N SER A 23 23.24 8.72 -8.28
CA SER A 23 24.69 8.95 -8.33
C SER A 23 25.43 8.38 -7.11
N SER A 24 24.97 7.24 -6.59
CA SER A 24 25.47 6.65 -5.35
C SER A 24 25.60 5.13 -5.43
N TYR A 25 26.48 4.56 -4.61
CA TYR A 25 26.52 3.12 -4.41
C TYR A 25 25.28 2.64 -3.65
N ILE A 26 24.70 1.54 -4.13
CA ILE A 26 23.52 0.92 -3.56
C ILE A 26 23.77 -0.57 -3.27
N THR A 27 22.93 -1.14 -2.39
CA THR A 27 22.94 -2.58 -2.05
C THR A 27 21.89 -3.33 -2.86
N LEU A 28 21.97 -4.67 -2.89
CA LEU A 28 20.94 -5.52 -3.49
C LEU A 28 19.57 -5.33 -2.83
N SER A 29 19.53 -5.08 -1.52
CA SER A 29 18.27 -4.74 -0.83
C SER A 29 17.64 -3.46 -1.37
N GLN A 30 18.44 -2.46 -1.72
CA GLN A 30 17.92 -1.23 -2.32
C GLN A 30 17.46 -1.45 -3.77
N VAL A 31 18.09 -2.37 -4.51
CA VAL A 31 17.58 -2.79 -5.83
C VAL A 31 16.23 -3.49 -5.69
N HIS A 32 16.07 -4.32 -4.66
CA HIS A 32 14.78 -4.93 -4.37
C HIS A 32 13.69 -3.90 -4.04
N ASP A 33 14.04 -2.80 -3.38
CA ASP A 33 13.09 -1.70 -3.15
C ASP A 33 12.67 -1.00 -4.46
N ILE A 34 13.57 -0.90 -5.45
CA ILE A 34 13.25 -0.38 -6.81
C ILE A 34 12.26 -1.32 -7.51
N ILE A 35 12.41 -2.64 -7.37
CA ILE A 35 11.47 -3.64 -7.90
C ILE A 35 10.09 -3.45 -7.25
N ARG A 36 10.05 -3.21 -5.92
CA ARG A 36 8.80 -2.99 -5.18
C ARG A 36 8.10 -1.68 -5.53
N SER A 37 8.84 -0.63 -5.91
CA SER A 37 8.26 0.61 -6.40
C SER A 37 7.73 0.51 -7.83
N ASN A 38 7.90 -0.65 -8.48
CA ASN A 38 7.46 -0.91 -9.84
C ASN A 38 8.08 0.06 -10.85
N GLU A 39 9.34 0.43 -10.60
CA GLU A 39 10.18 1.25 -11.48
C GLU A 39 10.94 0.39 -12.48
N ASP A 40 10.95 0.80 -13.75
CA ASP A 40 11.75 0.13 -14.78
C ASP A 40 13.24 0.43 -14.58
N PHE A 41 14.04 -0.63 -14.48
CA PHE A 41 15.49 -0.52 -14.36
C PHE A 41 16.21 -1.56 -15.21
N LYS A 42 17.48 -1.29 -15.49
CA LYS A 42 18.41 -2.24 -16.09
C LYS A 42 19.71 -2.26 -15.33
N VAL A 43 20.31 -3.44 -15.22
CA VAL A 43 21.66 -3.59 -14.66
C VAL A 43 22.63 -3.91 -15.78
N VAL A 44 23.69 -3.10 -15.86
CA VAL A 44 24.75 -3.24 -16.85
C VAL A 44 26.07 -3.52 -16.15
N ASP A 45 26.85 -4.47 -16.66
CA ASP A 45 28.21 -4.69 -16.17
C ASP A 45 29.11 -3.51 -16.57
N ALA A 46 29.82 -2.93 -15.61
CA ALA A 46 30.62 -1.73 -15.84
C ALA A 46 31.89 -1.99 -16.66
N GLU A 47 32.37 -3.23 -16.73
CA GLU A 47 33.56 -3.61 -17.51
C GLU A 47 33.18 -4.04 -18.93
N THR A 48 32.17 -4.90 -19.06
CA THR A 48 31.81 -5.48 -20.37
C THR A 48 30.71 -4.69 -21.08
N GLY A 49 29.91 -3.91 -20.36
CA GLY A 49 28.74 -3.22 -20.90
C GLY A 49 27.54 -4.15 -21.18
N GLU A 50 27.62 -5.41 -20.78
CA GLU A 50 26.54 -6.39 -20.99
C GLU A 50 25.35 -6.16 -20.06
N ASP A 51 24.15 -6.47 -20.55
CA ASP A 51 22.95 -6.51 -19.73
C ASP A 51 22.97 -7.77 -18.85
N ILE A 52 23.08 -7.54 -17.55
CA ILE A 52 23.15 -8.57 -16.51
C ILE A 52 21.93 -8.50 -15.58
N THR A 53 20.86 -7.81 -15.99
CA THR A 53 19.64 -7.60 -15.20
C THR A 53 19.09 -8.93 -14.69
N ARG A 54 19.00 -9.94 -15.56
CA ARG A 54 18.55 -11.29 -15.20
C ARG A 54 19.41 -11.93 -14.11
N SER A 55 20.73 -11.77 -14.18
CA SER A 55 21.66 -12.33 -13.19
C SER A 55 21.46 -11.70 -11.82
N ILE A 56 21.28 -10.37 -11.76
CA ILE A 56 20.99 -9.66 -10.51
C ILE A 56 19.63 -10.07 -9.93
N LEU A 57 18.60 -10.21 -10.75
CA LEU A 57 17.29 -10.64 -10.29
C LEU A 57 17.33 -12.03 -9.64
N ILE A 58 18.07 -12.98 -10.23
CA ILE A 58 18.30 -14.30 -9.65
C ILE A 58 19.04 -14.19 -8.30
N GLN A 59 20.06 -13.33 -8.23
CA GLN A 59 20.78 -13.11 -6.99
C GLN A 59 19.88 -12.56 -5.88
N ILE A 60 18.99 -11.62 -6.20
CA ILE A 60 18.00 -11.08 -5.25
C ILE A 60 17.06 -12.19 -4.76
N ILE A 61 16.61 -13.08 -5.65
CA ILE A 61 15.77 -14.23 -5.28
C ILE A 61 16.51 -15.16 -4.30
N ILE A 62 17.78 -15.46 -4.55
CA ILE A 62 18.60 -16.30 -3.66
C ILE A 62 18.77 -15.63 -2.28
N ASP A 63 19.05 -14.33 -2.25
CA ASP A 63 19.17 -13.58 -0.98
C ASP A 63 17.85 -13.59 -0.20
N GLN A 64 16.71 -13.48 -0.89
CA GLN A 64 15.38 -13.55 -0.27
C GLN A 64 15.05 -14.95 0.25
N GLU A 65 15.47 -16.01 -0.45
CA GLU A 65 15.25 -17.40 -0.03
C GLU A 65 16.13 -17.77 1.18
N ASN A 66 17.29 -17.15 1.34
CA ASN A 66 18.15 -17.29 2.53
C ASN A 66 17.65 -16.47 3.74
N SER A 67 16.57 -15.70 3.60
CA SER A 67 15.98 -14.91 4.68
C SER A 67 15.03 -15.73 5.56
N GLU A 68 14.43 -15.12 6.58
CA GLU A 68 13.60 -15.82 7.58
C GLU A 68 12.32 -16.46 7.01
N ASN A 69 11.84 -16.02 5.84
CA ASN A 69 10.59 -16.50 5.24
C ASN A 69 10.80 -16.90 3.77
N PRO A 70 11.42 -18.06 3.51
CA PRO A 70 11.53 -18.63 2.17
C PRO A 70 10.14 -18.96 1.61
N ILE A 71 9.98 -18.77 0.30
CA ILE A 71 8.71 -19.04 -0.39
C ILE A 71 8.81 -20.34 -1.18
N PHE A 72 10.00 -20.75 -1.59
CA PHE A 72 10.19 -21.94 -2.40
C PHE A 72 10.36 -23.19 -1.53
N THR A 73 9.66 -24.26 -1.89
CA THR A 73 9.90 -25.57 -1.28
C THR A 73 11.02 -26.30 -2.02
N THR A 74 11.73 -27.21 -1.33
CA THR A 74 12.76 -28.04 -1.96
C THR A 74 12.23 -28.84 -3.16
N ASP A 75 10.99 -29.33 -3.08
CA ASP A 75 10.32 -30.04 -4.18
C ASP A 75 10.11 -29.12 -5.41
N MET A 76 9.69 -27.88 -5.18
CA MET A 76 9.52 -26.87 -6.24
C MET A 76 10.86 -26.54 -6.92
N LEU A 77 11.91 -26.29 -6.14
CA LEU A 77 13.26 -26.04 -6.68
C LEU A 77 13.80 -27.24 -7.47
N THR A 78 13.60 -28.46 -6.97
CA THR A 78 14.02 -29.68 -7.67
C THR A 78 13.31 -29.83 -9.02
N LYS A 79 12.00 -29.56 -9.05
CA LYS A 79 11.20 -29.56 -10.29
C LYS A 79 11.67 -28.48 -11.25
N PHE A 80 11.93 -27.26 -10.77
CA PHE A 80 12.49 -26.18 -11.58
C PHE A 80 13.77 -26.63 -12.28
N ILE A 81 14.74 -27.18 -11.55
CA ILE A 81 16.02 -27.64 -12.11
C ILE A 81 15.79 -28.73 -13.16
N ARG A 82 14.92 -29.73 -12.90
CA ARG A 82 14.63 -30.80 -13.87
C ARG A 82 13.99 -30.28 -15.16
N PHE A 83 13.06 -29.33 -15.06
CA PHE A 83 12.44 -28.74 -16.25
C PHE A 83 13.41 -27.89 -17.07
N TYR A 84 14.51 -27.42 -16.49
CA TYR A 84 15.61 -26.82 -17.24
C TYR A 84 16.44 -27.86 -18.01
N ASP A 85 16.53 -29.11 -17.55
CA ASP A 85 17.31 -30.15 -18.25
C ASP A 85 16.49 -30.85 -19.35
N ASP A 86 15.16 -30.92 -19.19
CA ASP A 86 14.28 -31.53 -20.18
C ASP A 86 13.96 -30.57 -21.35
N ALA A 87 13.72 -31.14 -22.54
CA ALA A 87 13.42 -30.41 -23.79
C ALA A 87 12.15 -29.53 -23.77
N ALA A 88 11.52 -29.35 -22.61
CA ALA A 88 10.34 -28.53 -22.35
C ALA A 88 10.67 -27.15 -21.74
N GLN A 89 11.94 -26.71 -21.79
CA GLN A 89 12.39 -25.41 -21.27
C GLN A 89 11.48 -24.23 -21.68
N SER A 90 11.08 -24.15 -22.96
CA SER A 90 10.22 -23.06 -23.45
C SER A 90 8.80 -23.15 -22.91
N LEU A 91 8.21 -24.35 -22.93
CA LEU A 91 6.84 -24.59 -22.47
C LEU A 91 6.68 -24.30 -20.98
N PHE A 92 7.68 -24.65 -20.16
CA PHE A 92 7.63 -24.41 -18.72
C PHE A 92 7.72 -22.91 -18.39
N GLY A 93 8.60 -22.18 -19.09
CA GLY A 93 8.73 -20.72 -18.93
C GLY A 93 7.42 -19.98 -19.27
N GLU A 94 6.85 -20.28 -20.44
CA GLU A 94 5.57 -19.68 -20.88
C GLU A 94 4.42 -20.02 -19.93
N PHE A 95 4.37 -21.25 -19.42
CA PHE A 95 3.36 -21.65 -18.45
C PHE A 95 3.49 -20.86 -17.14
N LEU A 96 4.70 -20.71 -16.60
CA LEU A 96 4.93 -19.98 -15.36
C LEU A 96 4.54 -18.49 -15.52
N GLU A 97 4.95 -17.85 -16.62
CA GLU A 97 4.62 -16.46 -16.93
C GLU A 97 3.11 -16.25 -16.98
N LYS A 98 2.39 -17.12 -17.69
CA LYS A 98 0.93 -17.07 -17.78
C LYS A 98 0.26 -17.23 -16.42
N ASN A 99 0.70 -18.19 -15.60
CA ASN A 99 0.13 -18.39 -14.27
C ASN A 99 0.43 -17.22 -13.32
N MET A 100 1.63 -16.64 -13.36
CA MET A 100 1.96 -15.46 -12.55
C MET A 100 1.14 -14.24 -12.96
N SER A 101 0.93 -14.03 -14.26
CA SER A 101 0.05 -12.97 -14.76
C SER A 101 -1.39 -13.16 -14.25
N MET A 102 -1.94 -14.37 -14.38
CA MET A 102 -3.26 -14.70 -13.85
C MET A 102 -3.37 -14.51 -12.33
N PHE A 103 -2.35 -14.92 -11.56
CA PHE A 103 -2.32 -14.73 -10.12
C PHE A 103 -2.33 -13.24 -9.73
N THR A 104 -1.52 -12.43 -10.43
CA THR A 104 -1.44 -10.98 -10.22
C THR A 104 -2.78 -10.30 -10.53
N GLU A 105 -3.42 -10.68 -11.64
CA GLU A 105 -4.76 -10.20 -11.99
C GLU A 105 -5.80 -10.60 -10.95
N GLN A 106 -5.76 -11.84 -10.47
CA GLN A 106 -6.69 -12.34 -9.47
C GLN A 106 -6.51 -11.63 -8.13
N GLN A 107 -5.27 -11.38 -7.69
CA GLN A 107 -4.98 -10.61 -6.48
C GLN A 107 -5.53 -9.18 -6.60
N LYS A 108 -5.34 -8.53 -7.75
CA LYS A 108 -5.89 -7.19 -8.01
C LYS A 108 -7.42 -7.19 -7.99
N LYS A 109 -8.06 -8.17 -8.62
CA LYS A 109 -9.53 -8.33 -8.61
C LYS A 109 -10.06 -8.59 -7.20
N PHE A 110 -9.40 -9.45 -6.41
CA PHE A 110 -9.78 -9.71 -5.04
C PHE A 110 -9.68 -8.45 -4.17
N GLN A 111 -8.57 -7.70 -4.26
CA GLN A 111 -8.42 -6.43 -3.57
C GLN A 111 -9.52 -5.44 -3.95
N GLN A 112 -9.83 -5.34 -5.25
CA GLN A 112 -10.91 -4.47 -5.73
C GLN A 112 -12.27 -4.90 -5.19
N GLN A 113 -12.60 -6.19 -5.23
CA GLN A 113 -13.86 -6.74 -4.73
C GLN A 113 -14.01 -6.60 -3.21
N VAL A 114 -12.92 -6.74 -2.45
CA VAL A 114 -12.94 -6.51 -0.99
C VAL A 114 -13.18 -5.04 -0.70
N VAL A 115 -12.52 -4.11 -1.40
CA VAL A 115 -12.74 -2.67 -1.24
C VAL A 115 -14.17 -2.29 -1.64
N GLU A 116 -14.65 -2.77 -2.79
CA GLU A 116 -16.00 -2.53 -3.29
C GLU A 116 -17.06 -3.14 -2.37
N GLY A 117 -16.88 -4.39 -1.92
CA GLY A 117 -17.76 -5.06 -0.97
C GLY A 117 -17.74 -4.46 0.44
N LEU A 118 -16.62 -3.86 0.86
CA LEU A 118 -16.58 -3.04 2.08
C LEU A 118 -17.30 -1.71 1.88
N MET A 119 -17.19 -1.07 0.72
CA MET A 119 -17.95 0.16 0.42
C MET A 119 -19.45 -0.09 0.31
N ASP A 120 -19.84 -1.26 -0.23
CA ASP A 120 -21.24 -1.67 -0.39
C ASP A 120 -21.79 -2.47 0.80
N SER A 121 -20.97 -2.64 1.85
CA SER A 121 -21.35 -3.36 3.07
C SER A 121 -22.50 -2.64 3.80
N PRO A 122 -23.48 -3.39 4.37
CA PRO A 122 -24.54 -2.82 5.21
C PRO A 122 -24.01 -1.97 6.37
N VAL A 123 -22.83 -2.30 6.91
CA VAL A 123 -22.16 -1.51 7.96
C VAL A 123 -21.75 -0.13 7.43
N THR A 124 -21.25 -0.05 6.21
CA THR A 124 -20.76 1.20 5.62
C THR A 124 -21.93 2.11 5.23
N ARG A 125 -23.03 1.54 4.71
CA ARG A 125 -24.29 2.27 4.51
C ARG A 125 -24.89 2.76 5.84
N MET A 126 -24.89 1.93 6.88
CA MET A 126 -25.35 2.33 8.22
C MET A 126 -24.48 3.47 8.81
N MET A 127 -23.17 3.42 8.58
CA MET A 127 -22.25 4.47 9.03
C MET A 127 -22.46 5.78 8.26
N GLN A 128 -22.78 5.73 6.97
CA GLN A 128 -23.21 6.88 6.18
C GLN A 128 -24.52 7.48 6.74
N ASP A 129 -25.54 6.65 6.99
CA ASP A 129 -26.82 7.10 7.58
C ASP A 129 -26.65 7.79 8.94
N VAL A 130 -25.81 7.23 9.83
CA VAL A 130 -25.52 7.83 11.14
C VAL A 130 -24.75 9.15 10.99
N THR A 131 -23.86 9.25 10.01
CA THR A 131 -23.08 10.45 9.72
C THR A 131 -23.97 11.58 9.21
N GLU A 132 -24.90 11.29 8.29
CA GLU A 132 -25.86 12.26 7.77
C GLU A 132 -26.81 12.78 8.87
N ARG A 133 -27.31 11.88 9.72
CA ARG A 133 -28.13 12.25 10.88
C ARG A 133 -27.35 13.09 11.90
N ASN A 134 -26.08 12.79 12.13
CA ASN A 134 -25.25 13.57 13.05
C ASN A 134 -25.01 14.99 12.50
N LEU A 135 -24.67 15.12 11.21
CA LEU A 135 -24.37 16.40 10.57
C LEU A 135 -25.58 17.34 10.54
N THR A 136 -26.77 16.81 10.26
CA THR A 136 -28.03 17.58 10.27
C THR A 136 -28.38 18.08 11.67
N MET A 137 -28.14 17.29 12.72
CA MET A 137 -28.32 17.73 14.10
C MET A 137 -27.35 18.86 14.48
N TRP A 138 -26.10 18.81 14.04
CA TRP A 138 -25.13 19.90 14.25
C TRP A 138 -25.50 21.16 13.46
N GLN A 139 -25.97 21.02 12.21
CA GLN A 139 -26.43 22.13 11.40
C GLN A 139 -27.66 22.81 12.00
N ASP A 140 -28.63 22.04 12.49
CA ASP A 140 -29.82 22.56 13.16
C ASP A 140 -29.45 23.24 14.50
N MET A 141 -28.50 22.67 15.25
CA MET A 141 -27.96 23.31 16.45
C MET A 141 -27.24 24.64 16.13
N GLN A 142 -26.46 24.68 15.05
CA GLN A 142 -25.76 25.89 14.61
C GLN A 142 -26.75 26.96 14.14
N GLN A 143 -27.80 26.58 13.40
CA GLN A 143 -28.87 27.48 12.99
C GLN A 143 -29.63 28.02 14.20
N ARG A 144 -30.05 27.15 15.13
CA ARG A 144 -30.72 27.58 16.37
C ARG A 144 -29.85 28.48 17.23
N PHE A 145 -28.54 28.23 17.28
CA PHE A 145 -27.60 29.10 17.97
C PHE A 145 -27.51 30.47 17.29
N PHE A 146 -27.47 30.52 15.96
CA PHE A 146 -27.54 31.75 15.19
C PHE A 146 -28.88 32.47 15.38
N ASP A 147 -30.00 31.74 15.44
CA ASP A 147 -31.34 32.27 15.69
C ASP A 147 -31.47 32.82 17.11
N ILE A 148 -30.88 32.16 18.12
CA ILE A 148 -30.80 32.68 19.50
C ILE A 148 -29.91 33.92 19.56
N ALA A 149 -28.77 33.93 18.85
CA ALA A 149 -27.87 35.07 18.79
C ALA A 149 -28.49 36.27 18.04
N THR A 150 -29.34 36.01 17.03
CA THR A 150 -30.06 37.05 16.26
C THR A 150 -31.39 37.46 16.91
N MET A 151 -32.04 36.57 17.69
CA MET A 151 -33.14 36.91 18.59
C MET A 151 -32.68 37.70 19.83
N GLY A 152 -31.37 37.70 20.12
CA GLY A 152 -30.73 38.52 21.16
C GLY A 152 -30.81 40.04 20.95
N ILE A 153 -31.44 40.52 19.87
CA ILE A 153 -31.81 41.94 19.67
C ILE A 153 -33.35 42.06 19.65
N ARG A 154 -34.03 41.70 20.75
CA ARG A 154 -35.39 42.19 21.05
C ARG A 154 -35.53 42.45 22.57
N PRO A 155 -36.04 43.62 23.00
CA PRO A 155 -36.24 43.91 24.41
C PRO A 155 -37.43 43.14 24.98
N ALA A 156 -37.40 42.99 26.31
CA ALA A 156 -38.17 42.08 27.16
C ALA A 156 -39.71 42.15 27.08
N ALA A 157 -40.37 41.01 27.32
CA ALA A 157 -41.57 40.90 28.17
C ALA A 157 -41.85 39.44 28.58
N SER A 158 -41.96 39.19 29.89
CA SER A 158 -42.62 38.08 30.64
C SER A 158 -42.38 36.64 30.16
N GLY A 159 -41.79 35.73 30.93
CA GLY A 159 -41.99 35.46 32.35
C GLY A 159 -42.70 34.11 32.49
N ASP A 160 -41.96 33.01 32.68
CA ASP A 160 -42.17 32.09 33.80
C ASP A 160 -41.14 30.95 33.81
N GLU A 161 -40.75 30.64 35.03
CA GLU A 161 -40.11 29.43 35.57
C GLU A 161 -38.81 28.91 34.94
N ALA A 162 -37.73 29.20 35.68
CA ALA A 162 -36.47 28.51 35.61
C ALA A 162 -36.58 27.09 36.19
N GLU A 163 -36.25 26.08 35.39
CA GLU A 163 -35.64 24.85 35.90
C GLU A 163 -34.25 24.72 35.28
N LYS A 164 -33.22 25.04 36.07
CA LYS A 164 -31.81 24.88 35.70
C LYS A 164 -31.41 23.41 35.80
N PRO A 165 -30.49 22.95 34.92
CA PRO A 165 -30.01 21.58 34.92
C PRO A 165 -29.06 21.35 36.11
N ALA A 166 -29.17 20.19 36.75
CA ALA A 166 -28.16 19.71 37.67
C ALA A 166 -26.90 19.34 36.89
N ALA A 167 -25.90 20.22 36.94
CA ALA A 167 -24.54 19.94 36.51
C ALA A 167 -23.86 18.98 37.50
N GLU A 168 -23.08 18.05 36.95
CA GLU A 168 -22.16 17.13 37.62
C GLU A 168 -21.26 17.79 38.69
N PRO A 169 -20.51 16.97 39.45
CA PRO A 169 -19.08 17.25 39.41
C PRO A 169 -18.17 16.01 39.30
N LYS A 170 -17.38 16.02 38.22
CA LYS A 170 -15.90 15.94 38.16
C LYS A 170 -15.15 14.95 39.07
N SER A 171 -14.43 14.05 38.38
CA SER A 171 -12.98 13.78 38.52
C SER A 171 -12.32 13.91 39.90
N LYS A 172 -11.80 12.79 40.45
CA LYS A 172 -10.35 12.61 40.75
C LYS A 172 -10.02 11.27 41.45
N LYS A 173 -8.82 10.78 41.11
CA LYS A 173 -7.81 10.08 41.95
C LYS A 173 -7.83 8.53 42.09
N LYS A 174 -6.80 7.94 41.45
CA LYS A 174 -5.62 7.25 42.02
C LYS A 174 -5.80 6.05 42.98
N ARG A 175 -4.94 5.05 42.73
CA ARG A 175 -4.53 3.84 43.52
C ARG A 175 -5.43 2.63 43.22
N LYS A 176 -4.92 1.43 42.96
CA LYS A 176 -3.67 0.78 43.38
C LYS A 176 -3.33 -0.32 42.37
#